data_AF-A0A553MKT5-F1
#
_entry.id   AF-A0A553MKT5-F1
#
_cell.length_a   1.000
_cell.length_b   1.000
_cell.length_c   1.000
_cell.angle_alpha   90.00
_cell.angle_beta   90.00
_cell.angle_gamma   90.00
#
_symmetry.space_group_name_H-M   'P 1'
#
loop_
_entity.id
_entity.type
_entity.pdbx_description
1 polymer ?
#
loop_
_entity_poly.entity_id
_entity_poly.type
_entity_poly.pdbx_seq_one_letter_code
_entity_poly.pdbx_strand_id
1 'polypeptide(L)'
;GNVVLWKPSDTALSASYAVYKILRESGLPPNIIQFVPADGPVFGDTVTSSEHLAGVNFTGSVPTFKRLWKQVAQNLDIYRNFPRVAGECGGKNFHFVHSSADVNSVVMGTVRSAFEYGGQKCSAFSRMYVPDSLWPQIRQGLLDVHKQISLGDPVEDFGTFFSAVIDDKSFSRIKGWLEHARSSPHLKIIAGGNCDDSKGYFVEPTIIETTDPREKIMNEEIFGPILTVYVYPENDYKQVLHLIDNTSPYALTGAVFSQDQAVIEEAGKALRNAAGNYYVNDKSTGSIVAQQPFGGARASGTNDKPGGPHYVLRWTSPQVLMSECGYLLLEDISIANRTRLRARCSVKRSTDEP
;
A
#
# COMPACT_ATOMS: atom_id res chain seq x y z
N GLY A 1 -5.91 5.51 22.55
CA GLY A 1 -5.30 5.67 23.88
C GLY A 1 -3.80 5.48 23.90
N ASN A 2 -3.11 5.55 22.75
CA ASN A 2 -1.65 5.55 22.71
C ASN A 2 -1.14 6.99 22.60
N VAL A 3 0.12 7.21 22.97
CA VAL A 3 0.89 8.41 22.59
C VAL A 3 1.80 8.07 21.41
N VAL A 4 2.14 9.06 20.58
CA VAL A 4 2.85 8.85 19.31
C VAL A 4 3.96 9.88 19.12
N LEU A 5 5.15 9.40 18.74
CA LEU A 5 6.16 10.23 18.07
C LEU A 5 5.94 10.10 16.56
N TRP A 6 5.51 11.18 15.92
CA TRP A 6 5.26 11.21 14.49
C TRP A 6 6.42 11.89 13.78
N LYS A 7 7.25 11.09 13.09
CA LYS A 7 8.21 11.56 12.10
C LYS A 7 7.52 11.62 10.72
N PRO A 8 7.14 12.81 10.22
CA PRO A 8 6.61 12.94 8.85
C PRO A 8 7.70 12.68 7.79
N SER A 9 7.29 12.60 6.53
CA SER A 9 8.22 12.68 5.39
C SER A 9 8.67 14.12 5.19
N ASP A 10 9.95 14.32 4.87
CA ASP A 10 10.54 15.65 4.67
C ASP A 10 9.86 16.38 3.49
N THR A 11 9.56 15.64 2.41
CA THR A 11 8.88 16.14 1.21
C THR A 11 7.37 16.32 1.36
N ALA A 12 6.79 15.98 2.51
CA ALA A 12 5.37 16.18 2.82
C ALA A 12 5.15 17.02 4.09
N LEU A 13 6.20 17.74 4.53
CA LEU A 13 6.23 18.39 5.83
C LEU A 13 5.15 19.46 6.00
N SER A 14 4.94 20.28 4.96
CA SER A 14 3.95 21.38 4.98
C SER A 14 2.52 20.86 5.23
N ALA A 15 2.07 19.89 4.43
CA ALA A 15 0.75 19.28 4.58
C ALA A 15 0.63 18.51 5.90
N SER A 16 1.68 17.77 6.30
CA SER A 16 1.69 17.02 7.56
C SER A 16 1.55 17.95 8.77
N TYR A 17 2.21 19.11 8.75
CA TYR A 17 2.12 20.08 9.82
C TYR A 17 0.75 20.76 9.85
N ALA A 18 0.12 21.01 8.70
CA ALA A 18 -1.26 21.50 8.64
C ALA A 18 -2.23 20.51 9.29
N VAL A 19 -2.11 19.21 9.00
CA VAL A 19 -2.91 18.16 9.65
C VAL A 19 -2.66 18.11 11.16
N TYR A 20 -1.40 18.21 11.58
CA TYR A 20 -1.05 18.27 13.00
C TYR A 20 -1.76 19.43 13.71
N LYS A 21 -1.75 20.63 13.12
CA LYS A 21 -2.45 21.80 13.69
C LYS A 21 -3.95 21.57 13.80
N ILE A 22 -4.59 21.05 12.75
CA ILE A 22 -6.03 20.74 12.76
C ILE A 22 -6.36 19.78 13.92
N LEU A 23 -5.54 18.75 14.15
CA LEU A 23 -5.73 17.83 15.28
C LEU A 23 -5.66 18.55 16.63
N ARG A 24 -4.68 19.45 16.81
CA ARG A 24 -4.53 20.24 18.04
C ARG A 24 -5.69 21.21 18.25
N GLU A 25 -6.13 21.90 17.20
CA GLU A 25 -7.28 22.82 17.21
C GLU A 25 -8.59 22.07 17.48
N SER A 26 -8.69 20.81 17.06
CA SER A 26 -9.83 19.92 17.34
C SER A 26 -9.85 19.39 18.79
N GLY A 27 -8.92 19.83 19.65
CA GLY A 27 -8.87 19.46 21.06
C GLY A 27 -7.95 18.30 21.41
N LEU A 28 -7.06 17.87 20.51
CA LEU A 28 -6.05 16.86 20.85
C LEU A 28 -5.14 17.39 21.99
N PRO A 29 -5.11 16.73 23.16
CA PRO A 29 -4.30 17.17 24.29
C PRO A 29 -2.80 17.25 23.94
N PRO A 30 -2.03 18.11 24.64
CA PRO A 30 -0.58 18.12 24.50
C PRO A 30 0.01 16.74 24.81
N ASN A 31 1.15 16.44 24.18
CA ASN A 31 1.90 15.19 24.39
C ASN A 31 1.22 13.89 23.92
N ILE A 32 0.06 13.94 23.27
CA ILE A 32 -0.55 12.75 22.63
C ILE A 32 0.12 12.43 21.29
N ILE A 33 0.36 13.44 20.46
CA ILE A 33 1.16 13.32 19.23
C ILE A 33 2.27 14.37 19.28
N GLN A 34 3.52 13.90 19.25
CA GLN A 34 4.70 14.74 19.13
C GLN A 34 5.11 14.79 17.66
N PHE A 35 5.03 15.98 17.06
CA PHE A 35 5.45 16.20 15.68
C PHE A 35 6.96 16.42 15.64
N VAL A 36 7.71 15.39 15.25
CA VAL A 36 9.18 15.33 15.37
C VAL A 36 9.84 15.00 14.02
N PRO A 37 9.94 15.96 13.10
CA PRO A 37 10.77 15.81 11.91
C PRO A 37 12.21 15.50 12.32
N ALA A 38 12.81 14.50 11.70
CA ALA A 38 14.12 14.00 12.05
C ALA A 38 14.72 13.24 10.88
N ASP A 39 16.05 13.13 10.86
CA ASP A 39 16.73 12.18 9.98
C ASP A 39 16.22 10.75 10.23
N GLY A 40 16.01 9.99 9.15
CA GLY A 40 15.39 8.66 9.23
C GLY A 40 16.17 7.67 10.10
N PRO A 41 17.47 7.43 9.81
CA PRO A 41 18.37 6.69 10.68
C PRO A 41 18.34 7.15 12.15
N VAL A 42 18.52 8.45 12.41
CA VAL A 42 18.53 8.98 13.79
C VAL A 42 17.22 8.70 14.52
N PHE A 43 16.08 8.91 13.86
CA PHE A 43 14.76 8.60 14.43
C PHE A 43 14.64 7.12 14.77
N GLY A 44 14.98 6.23 13.82
CA GLY A 44 14.91 4.78 14.01
C GLY A 44 15.78 4.30 15.16
N ASP A 45 17.03 4.76 15.22
CA ASP A 45 17.97 4.40 16.27
C ASP A 45 17.45 4.88 17.63
N THR A 46 16.98 6.12 17.72
CA THR A 46 16.47 6.70 18.97
C THR A 46 15.24 5.96 19.50
N VAL A 47 14.23 5.71 18.65
CA VAL A 47 12.98 5.07 19.13
C VAL A 47 13.19 3.58 19.45
N THR A 48 14.06 2.88 18.73
CA THR A 48 14.35 1.46 18.98
C THR A 48 15.30 1.23 20.15
N SER A 49 15.99 2.27 20.64
CA SER A 49 16.78 2.19 21.89
C SER A 49 15.99 2.50 23.16
N SER A 50 14.70 2.83 23.06
CA SER A 50 13.86 3.14 24.23
C SER A 50 13.17 1.89 24.78
N GLU A 51 13.31 1.63 26.09
CA GLU A 51 12.59 0.55 26.79
C GLU A 51 11.05 0.67 26.70
N HIS A 52 10.55 1.86 26.36
CA HIS A 52 9.13 2.18 26.28
C HIS A 52 8.50 2.00 24.90
N LEU A 53 9.27 1.57 23.89
CA LEU A 53 8.73 1.34 22.56
C LEU A 53 7.65 0.25 22.61
N ALA A 54 6.40 0.61 22.32
CA ALA A 54 5.28 -0.34 22.28
C ALA A 54 4.92 -0.79 20.85
N GLY A 55 5.32 -0.02 19.83
CA GLY A 55 5.07 -0.38 18.45
C GLY A 55 5.60 0.63 17.44
N VAL A 56 5.68 0.18 16.19
CA VAL A 56 6.11 0.94 15.02
C VAL A 56 5.00 0.85 13.99
N ASN A 57 4.47 2.01 13.56
CA ASN A 57 3.53 2.10 12.46
C ASN A 57 4.23 2.75 11.26
N PHE A 58 4.60 1.94 10.27
CA PHE A 58 5.50 2.33 9.19
C PHE A 58 4.82 2.27 7.82
N THR A 59 5.14 3.24 6.97
CA THR A 59 4.88 3.15 5.53
C THR A 59 6.09 3.71 4.80
N GLY A 60 6.66 2.95 3.88
CA GLY A 60 7.89 3.33 3.18
C GLY A 60 8.59 2.15 2.53
N SER A 61 9.92 2.21 2.41
CA SER A 61 10.68 1.18 1.67
C SER A 61 10.86 -0.13 2.45
N VAL A 62 10.92 -1.25 1.72
CA VAL A 62 11.26 -2.58 2.29
C VAL A 62 12.58 -2.57 3.06
N PRO A 63 13.70 -1.99 2.55
CA PRO A 63 14.96 -1.97 3.30
C PRO A 63 14.86 -1.25 4.65
N THR A 64 14.18 -0.10 4.69
CA THR A 64 13.98 0.66 5.94
C THR A 64 13.13 -0.13 6.93
N PHE A 65 12.03 -0.74 6.48
CA PHE A 65 11.20 -1.57 7.35
C PHE A 65 11.96 -2.76 7.93
N LYS A 66 12.72 -3.48 7.10
CA LYS A 66 13.59 -4.58 7.56
C LYS A 66 14.66 -4.11 8.54
N ARG A 67 15.23 -2.92 8.36
CA ARG A 67 16.18 -2.33 9.32
C ARG A 67 15.50 -2.11 10.67
N LEU A 68 14.36 -1.41 10.71
CA LEU A 68 13.64 -1.15 11.96
C LEU A 68 13.25 -2.45 12.65
N TRP A 69 12.76 -3.45 11.91
CA TRP A 69 12.41 -4.75 12.48
C TRP A 69 13.63 -5.45 13.11
N LYS A 70 14.79 -5.44 12.42
CA LYS A 70 16.04 -5.99 12.96
C LYS A 70 16.48 -5.28 14.23
N GLN A 71 16.37 -3.95 14.29
CA GLN A 71 16.71 -3.17 15.48
C GLN A 71 15.79 -3.51 16.65
N VAL A 72 14.48 -3.63 16.39
CA VAL A 72 13.53 -4.12 17.39
C VAL A 72 13.94 -5.51 17.88
N ALA A 73 14.25 -6.44 16.98
CA ALA A 73 14.68 -7.79 17.37
C ALA A 73 15.98 -7.82 18.18
N GLN A 74 16.95 -6.96 17.85
CA GLN A 74 18.23 -6.86 18.55
C GLN A 74 18.10 -6.31 19.97
N ASN A 75 17.12 -5.44 20.20
CA ASN A 75 16.90 -4.76 21.48
C ASN A 75 15.75 -5.40 22.30
N LEU A 76 15.36 -6.64 22.02
CA LEU A 76 14.18 -7.26 22.65
C LEU A 76 14.24 -7.24 24.20
N ASP A 77 15.42 -7.42 24.77
CA ASP A 77 15.61 -7.55 26.21
C ASP A 77 15.39 -6.24 26.99
N ILE A 78 15.43 -5.08 26.33
CA ILE A 78 15.23 -3.79 27.01
C ILE A 78 13.76 -3.37 27.07
N TYR A 79 12.87 -3.97 26.27
CA TYR A 79 11.50 -3.46 26.17
C TYR A 79 10.61 -3.97 27.30
N ARG A 80 9.75 -3.08 27.81
CA ARG A 80 8.72 -3.45 28.80
C ARG A 80 7.61 -4.32 28.22
N ASN A 81 7.41 -4.28 26.90
CA ASN A 81 6.44 -5.08 26.15
C ASN A 81 7.04 -5.46 24.80
N PHE A 82 6.61 -6.56 24.19
CA PHE A 82 7.00 -6.89 22.82
C PHE A 82 6.48 -5.83 21.83
N PRO A 83 7.36 -5.06 21.14
CA PRO A 83 6.90 -4.00 20.26
C PRO A 83 6.13 -4.55 19.06
N ARG A 84 4.98 -3.95 18.77
CA ARG A 84 4.15 -4.32 17.62
C ARG A 84 4.61 -3.57 16.37
N VAL A 85 5.18 -4.29 15.41
CA VAL A 85 5.65 -3.72 14.14
C VAL A 85 4.56 -3.91 13.07
N ALA A 86 4.11 -2.81 12.47
CA ALA A 86 3.18 -2.78 11.33
C ALA A 86 3.84 -1.99 10.20
N GLY A 87 3.78 -2.51 8.97
CA GLY A 87 4.46 -1.93 7.82
C GLY A 87 3.74 -2.14 6.51
N GLU A 88 3.57 -1.06 5.75
CA GLU A 88 3.18 -1.10 4.33
C GLU A 88 4.39 -0.68 3.48
N CYS A 89 4.83 -1.58 2.59
CA CYS A 89 6.18 -1.58 2.02
C CYS A 89 6.24 -1.60 0.49
N GLY A 90 5.34 -0.87 -0.19
CA GLY A 90 5.36 -0.72 -1.64
C GLY A 90 4.92 -1.96 -2.43
N GLY A 91 5.01 -1.88 -3.74
CA GLY A 91 4.53 -2.94 -4.62
C GLY A 91 5.07 -2.91 -6.04
N LYS A 92 4.91 -4.04 -6.74
CA LYS A 92 5.08 -4.14 -8.20
C LYS A 92 3.80 -4.66 -8.84
N ASN A 93 2.85 -3.74 -8.92
CA ASN A 93 1.45 -4.05 -9.23
C ASN A 93 1.25 -4.39 -10.71
N PHE A 94 0.30 -5.29 -10.98
CA PHE A 94 0.03 -5.83 -12.31
C PHE A 94 -1.39 -5.55 -12.79
N HIS A 95 -1.57 -5.51 -14.10
CA HIS A 95 -2.84 -5.61 -14.81
C HIS A 95 -2.65 -6.77 -15.78
N PHE A 96 -3.48 -7.79 -15.61
CA PHE A 96 -3.60 -8.90 -16.54
C PHE A 96 -4.83 -8.67 -17.41
N VAL A 97 -4.64 -8.77 -18.71
CA VAL A 97 -5.68 -8.59 -19.71
C VAL A 97 -5.95 -9.94 -20.34
N HIS A 98 -7.21 -10.38 -20.39
CA HIS A 98 -7.63 -11.53 -21.16
C HIS A 98 -8.17 -11.09 -22.53
N SER A 99 -8.25 -11.99 -23.53
CA SER A 99 -8.73 -11.63 -24.88
C SER A 99 -10.19 -11.18 -24.93
N SER A 100 -10.97 -11.49 -23.89
CA SER A 100 -12.35 -11.00 -23.72
C SER A 100 -12.46 -9.64 -23.03
N ALA A 101 -11.34 -8.96 -22.73
CA ALA A 101 -11.36 -7.68 -22.03
C ALA A 101 -11.99 -6.54 -22.86
N ASP A 102 -12.62 -5.59 -22.17
CA ASP A 102 -13.00 -4.31 -22.79
C ASP A 102 -11.76 -3.42 -22.98
N VAL A 103 -11.38 -3.20 -24.24
CA VAL A 103 -10.15 -2.48 -24.62
C VAL A 103 -10.12 -1.05 -24.05
N ASN A 104 -11.25 -0.34 -24.08
CA ASN A 104 -11.32 1.05 -23.59
C ASN A 104 -11.07 1.13 -22.08
N SER A 105 -11.70 0.23 -21.31
CA SER A 105 -11.50 0.11 -19.86
C SER A 105 -10.05 -0.23 -19.53
N VAL A 106 -9.44 -1.14 -20.30
CA VAL A 106 -8.01 -1.49 -20.15
C VAL A 106 -7.13 -0.27 -20.36
N VAL A 107 -7.31 0.47 -21.46
CA VAL A 107 -6.49 1.64 -21.81
C VAL A 107 -6.64 2.74 -20.75
N MET A 108 -7.87 3.14 -20.43
CA MET A 108 -8.13 4.23 -19.49
C MET A 108 -7.74 3.88 -18.06
N GLY A 109 -8.06 2.67 -17.61
CA GLY A 109 -7.67 2.16 -16.30
C GLY A 109 -6.16 2.08 -16.14
N THR A 110 -5.46 1.62 -17.19
CA THR A 110 -4.00 1.52 -17.23
C THR A 110 -3.32 2.89 -17.15
N VAL A 111 -3.71 3.84 -18.00
CA VAL A 111 -3.12 5.19 -18.02
C VAL A 111 -3.26 5.86 -16.65
N ARG A 112 -4.46 5.80 -16.06
CA ARG A 112 -4.69 6.36 -14.73
C ARG A 112 -3.87 5.67 -13.65
N SER A 113 -3.84 4.34 -13.67
CA SER A 113 -3.13 3.56 -12.65
C SER A 113 -1.60 3.74 -12.72
N ALA A 114 -1.05 3.91 -13.92
CA ALA A 114 0.40 4.06 -14.12
C ALA A 114 0.89 5.50 -13.93
N PHE A 115 0.11 6.50 -14.34
CA PHE A 115 0.65 7.86 -14.52
C PHE A 115 0.02 8.92 -13.60
N GLU A 116 -1.15 8.71 -13.00
CA GLU A 116 -1.68 9.66 -12.01
C GLU A 116 -0.69 9.84 -10.85
N TYR A 117 -0.45 11.09 -10.45
CA TYR A 117 0.57 11.45 -9.45
C TYR A 117 1.99 10.96 -9.83
N GLY A 118 2.28 10.86 -11.13
CA GLY A 118 3.58 10.42 -11.64
C GLY A 118 3.92 8.97 -11.27
N GLY A 119 2.92 8.12 -11.06
CA GLY A 119 3.14 6.73 -10.62
C GLY A 119 3.70 6.60 -9.20
N GLN A 120 3.67 7.68 -8.40
CA GLN A 120 4.19 7.71 -7.03
C GLN A 120 3.16 7.23 -6.01
N LYS A 121 2.57 6.06 -6.28
CA LYS A 121 1.61 5.38 -5.42
C LYS A 121 2.12 3.97 -5.17
N CYS A 122 2.03 3.47 -3.94
CA CYS A 122 2.38 2.06 -3.66
C CYS A 122 1.55 1.08 -4.50
N SER A 123 0.33 1.49 -4.89
CA SER A 123 -0.59 0.74 -5.75
C SER A 123 -0.46 1.04 -7.25
N ALA A 124 0.47 1.92 -7.66
CA ALA A 124 0.64 2.29 -9.06
C ALA A 124 0.96 1.06 -9.91
N PHE A 125 0.22 0.91 -11.00
CA PHE A 125 0.41 -0.15 -11.97
C PHE A 125 1.71 0.06 -12.74
N SER A 126 2.54 -0.98 -12.86
CA SER A 126 3.84 -0.85 -13.54
C SER A 126 4.21 -2.00 -14.48
N ARG A 127 3.41 -3.06 -14.55
CA ARG A 127 3.70 -4.23 -15.42
C ARG A 127 2.46 -4.92 -15.98
N MET A 128 2.22 -4.71 -17.28
CA MET A 128 1.10 -5.24 -18.04
C MET A 128 1.39 -6.62 -18.60
N TYR A 129 0.37 -7.47 -18.62
CA TYR A 129 0.38 -8.73 -19.34
C TYR A 129 -0.83 -8.72 -20.28
N VAL A 130 -0.58 -8.70 -21.59
CA VAL A 130 -1.61 -8.49 -22.62
C VAL A 130 -1.52 -9.54 -23.74
N PRO A 131 -2.64 -10.10 -24.22
CA PRO A 131 -2.60 -11.09 -25.28
C PRO A 131 -2.23 -10.41 -26.60
N ASP A 132 -1.49 -11.13 -27.44
CA ASP A 132 -1.12 -10.74 -28.80
C ASP A 132 -2.33 -10.33 -29.66
N SER A 133 -3.48 -10.98 -29.49
CA SER A 133 -4.72 -10.68 -30.20
C SER A 133 -5.28 -9.26 -29.93
N LEU A 134 -5.12 -8.75 -28.70
CA LEU A 134 -5.59 -7.41 -28.33
C LEU A 134 -4.48 -6.35 -28.33
N TRP A 135 -3.21 -6.77 -28.34
CA TRP A 135 -2.09 -5.83 -28.24
C TRP A 135 -2.10 -4.73 -29.30
N PRO A 136 -2.37 -4.97 -30.60
CA PRO A 136 -2.41 -3.90 -31.59
C PRO A 136 -3.41 -2.79 -31.24
N GLN A 137 -4.60 -3.15 -30.76
CA GLN A 137 -5.66 -2.20 -30.40
C GLN A 137 -5.33 -1.46 -29.09
N ILE A 138 -4.88 -2.19 -28.06
CA ILE A 138 -4.50 -1.61 -26.78
C ILE A 138 -3.29 -0.69 -26.94
N ARG A 139 -2.26 -1.12 -27.68
CA ARG A 139 -1.07 -0.31 -27.97
C ARG A 139 -1.46 1.00 -28.63
N GLN A 140 -2.31 0.95 -29.66
CA GLN A 140 -2.77 2.17 -30.34
C GLN A 140 -3.54 3.10 -29.39
N GLY A 141 -4.48 2.56 -28.61
CA GLY A 141 -5.23 3.35 -27.63
C GLY A 141 -4.33 3.98 -26.56
N LEU A 142 -3.34 3.23 -26.05
CA LEU A 142 -2.35 3.76 -25.10
C LEU A 142 -1.52 4.90 -25.71
N LEU A 143 -1.07 4.76 -26.96
CA LEU A 143 -0.31 5.81 -27.66
C LEU A 143 -1.15 7.06 -27.93
N ASP A 144 -2.44 6.89 -28.22
CA ASP A 144 -3.33 8.02 -28.51
C ASP A 144 -3.73 8.79 -27.25
N VAL A 145 -3.91 8.10 -26.12
CA VAL A 145 -4.08 8.75 -24.82
C VAL A 145 -2.77 9.37 -24.34
N HIS A 146 -1.63 8.71 -24.55
CA HIS A 146 -0.31 9.22 -24.16
C HIS A 146 -0.03 10.62 -24.72
N LYS A 147 -0.34 10.85 -26.01
CA LYS A 147 -0.18 12.16 -26.67
C LYS A 147 -1.01 13.29 -26.04
N GLN A 148 -2.06 12.94 -25.30
CA GLN A 148 -2.96 13.89 -24.64
C GLN A 148 -2.56 14.16 -23.19
N ILE A 149 -1.58 13.43 -22.65
CA ILE A 149 -1.14 13.61 -21.26
C ILE A 149 -0.37 14.91 -21.14
N SER A 150 -0.93 15.85 -20.38
CA SER A 150 -0.31 17.11 -19.99
C SER A 150 0.56 16.91 -18.74
N LEU A 151 1.83 17.27 -18.87
CA LEU A 151 2.82 17.31 -17.77
C LEU A 151 3.19 18.77 -17.51
N GLY A 152 2.97 19.28 -16.31
CA GLY A 152 3.13 20.70 -16.05
C GLY A 152 3.01 21.11 -14.58
N ASP A 153 2.88 22.41 -14.35
CA ASP A 153 2.63 22.99 -13.03
C ASP A 153 1.13 22.86 -12.68
N PRO A 154 0.77 22.12 -11.62
CA PRO A 154 -0.62 21.84 -11.28
C PRO A 154 -1.33 23.04 -10.63
N VAL A 155 -0.61 24.09 -10.25
CA VAL A 155 -1.18 25.32 -9.67
C VAL A 155 -1.58 26.30 -10.78
N GLU A 156 -0.72 26.45 -11.78
CA GLU A 156 -0.94 27.39 -12.89
C GLU A 156 -1.86 26.82 -13.97
N ASP A 157 -1.83 25.50 -14.21
CA ASP A 157 -2.67 24.84 -15.21
C ASP A 157 -3.41 23.61 -14.64
N PHE A 158 -4.72 23.77 -14.42
CA PHE A 158 -5.60 22.69 -13.96
C PHE A 158 -5.88 21.63 -15.03
N GLY A 159 -5.51 21.89 -16.29
CA GLY A 159 -5.47 20.89 -17.36
C GLY A 159 -4.32 19.89 -17.20
N THR A 160 -3.37 20.12 -16.29
CA THR A 160 -2.26 19.21 -15.97
C THR A 160 -2.76 17.85 -15.47
N PHE A 161 -2.40 16.77 -16.16
CA PHE A 161 -2.76 15.40 -15.76
C PHE A 161 -1.93 14.92 -14.57
N PHE A 162 -0.62 15.17 -14.59
CA PHE A 162 0.27 15.00 -13.44
C PHE A 162 1.48 15.93 -13.53
N SER A 163 2.23 16.07 -12.45
CA SER A 163 3.38 16.98 -12.36
C SER A 163 4.69 16.24 -12.09
N ALA A 164 5.74 16.98 -11.76
CA ALA A 164 7.06 16.49 -11.39
C ALA A 164 7.02 15.39 -10.31
N VAL A 165 8.04 14.55 -10.33
CA VAL A 165 8.30 13.59 -9.25
C VAL A 165 8.84 14.31 -8.01
N ILE A 166 8.81 13.63 -6.86
CA ILE A 166 8.84 14.29 -5.55
C ILE A 166 10.17 14.97 -5.20
N ASP A 167 11.31 14.41 -5.62
CA ASP A 167 12.65 14.90 -5.27
C ASP A 167 13.72 14.44 -6.28
N ASP A 168 14.94 14.97 -6.08
CA ASP A 168 16.15 14.67 -6.86
C ASP A 168 16.52 13.17 -6.85
N LYS A 169 16.35 12.51 -5.70
CA LYS A 169 16.61 11.08 -5.53
C LYS A 169 15.65 10.25 -6.36
N SER A 170 14.37 10.62 -6.39
CA SER A 170 13.35 9.97 -7.19
C SER A 170 13.59 10.21 -8.67
N PHE A 171 13.89 11.46 -9.07
CA PHE A 171 14.27 11.79 -10.44
C PHE A 171 15.47 10.95 -10.92
N SER A 172 16.55 10.93 -10.15
CA SER A 172 17.79 10.20 -10.48
C SER A 172 17.55 8.70 -10.61
N ARG A 173 16.74 8.12 -9.69
CA ARG A 173 16.35 6.70 -9.76
C ARG A 173 15.58 6.40 -11.04
N ILE A 174 14.59 7.22 -11.38
CA ILE A 174 13.74 7.01 -12.54
C ILE A 174 14.55 7.21 -13.84
N LYS A 175 15.40 8.23 -13.89
CA LYS A 175 16.33 8.45 -15.00
C LYS A 175 17.23 7.22 -15.24
N GLY A 176 17.76 6.61 -14.18
CA GLY A 176 18.54 5.36 -14.29
C GLY A 176 17.73 4.20 -14.88
N TRP A 177 16.43 4.09 -14.58
CA TRP A 177 15.54 3.10 -15.22
C TRP A 177 15.27 3.40 -16.69
N LEU A 178 15.16 4.67 -17.08
CA LEU A 178 15.05 5.08 -18.49
C LEU A 178 16.33 4.76 -19.27
N GLU A 179 17.50 4.98 -18.68
CA GLU A 179 18.79 4.61 -19.25
C GLU A 179 18.92 3.08 -19.40
N HIS A 180 18.53 2.32 -18.37
CA HIS A 180 18.44 0.86 -18.43
C HIS A 180 17.57 0.40 -19.60
N ALA A 181 16.37 0.99 -19.73
CA ALA A 181 15.43 0.68 -20.81
C ALA A 181 15.97 0.98 -22.21
N ARG A 182 16.83 1.99 -22.37
CA ARG A 182 17.51 2.28 -23.64
C ARG A 182 18.64 1.30 -23.96
N SER A 183 19.28 0.74 -22.94
CA SER A 183 20.46 -0.12 -23.08
C SER A 183 20.14 -1.61 -23.22
N SER A 184 19.01 -2.05 -22.67
CA SER A 184 18.63 -3.46 -22.67
C SER A 184 18.12 -3.92 -24.04
N PRO A 185 18.61 -5.05 -24.59
CA PRO A 185 18.12 -5.58 -25.86
C PRO A 185 16.69 -6.12 -25.78
N HIS A 186 16.18 -6.35 -24.56
CA HIS A 186 14.84 -6.88 -24.33
C HIS A 186 13.77 -5.80 -24.21
N LEU A 187 14.18 -4.53 -24.03
CA LEU A 187 13.29 -3.42 -23.75
C LEU A 187 13.21 -2.47 -24.95
N LYS A 188 12.00 -1.99 -25.22
CA LYS A 188 11.73 -1.00 -26.26
C LYS A 188 10.81 0.08 -25.71
N ILE A 189 11.33 1.30 -25.63
CA ILE A 189 10.49 2.48 -25.34
C ILE A 189 9.59 2.72 -26.56
N ILE A 190 8.27 2.66 -26.36
CA ILE A 190 7.27 2.89 -27.41
C ILE A 190 6.60 4.27 -27.29
N ALA A 191 6.72 4.93 -26.14
CA ALA A 191 6.27 6.30 -25.91
C ALA A 191 7.02 6.95 -24.74
N GLY A 192 7.22 8.27 -24.80
CA GLY A 192 7.90 9.06 -23.77
C GLY A 192 9.39 8.76 -23.66
N GLY A 193 9.88 8.72 -22.43
CA GLY A 193 11.28 8.39 -22.11
C GLY A 193 12.18 9.61 -21.84
N ASN A 194 11.67 10.83 -21.93
CA ASN A 194 12.45 12.02 -21.60
C ASN A 194 12.24 12.44 -20.13
N CYS A 195 13.22 13.16 -19.60
CA CYS A 195 13.17 13.76 -18.27
C CYS A 195 14.03 15.03 -18.25
N ASP A 196 13.59 16.02 -17.48
CA ASP A 196 14.27 17.32 -17.31
C ASP A 196 14.12 17.78 -15.86
N ASP A 197 15.23 18.10 -15.19
CA ASP A 197 15.30 18.60 -13.83
C ASP A 197 15.66 20.10 -13.75
N SER A 198 15.68 20.82 -14.88
CA SER A 198 16.11 22.22 -14.95
C SER A 198 15.21 23.20 -14.18
N LYS A 199 13.90 22.91 -14.08
CA LYS A 199 12.90 23.75 -13.41
C LYS A 199 12.13 23.03 -12.29
N GLY A 200 12.11 21.71 -12.36
CA GLY A 200 11.39 20.80 -11.47
C GLY A 200 11.68 19.38 -11.96
N TYR A 201 11.44 18.38 -11.14
CA TYR A 201 11.81 17.00 -11.45
C TYR A 201 10.83 16.34 -12.43
N PHE A 202 10.79 16.81 -13.68
CA PHE A 202 9.82 16.36 -14.67
C PHE A 202 10.27 15.08 -15.37
N VAL A 203 9.41 14.05 -15.35
CA VAL A 203 9.62 12.81 -16.09
C VAL A 203 8.39 12.53 -16.94
N GLU A 204 8.57 12.35 -18.25
CA GLU A 204 7.47 12.03 -19.15
C GLU A 204 6.86 10.66 -18.83
N PRO A 205 5.53 10.50 -18.99
CA PRO A 205 4.91 9.19 -18.91
C PRO A 205 5.55 8.28 -19.95
N THR A 206 6.10 7.15 -19.53
CA THR A 206 6.91 6.29 -20.39
C THR A 206 6.27 4.92 -20.49
N ILE A 207 6.11 4.42 -21.72
CA ILE A 207 5.60 3.08 -22.01
C ILE A 207 6.70 2.27 -22.67
N ILE A 208 7.00 1.12 -22.07
CA ILE A 208 8.06 0.20 -22.49
C ILE A 208 7.43 -1.13 -22.83
N GLU A 209 7.83 -1.73 -23.95
CA GLU A 209 7.51 -3.10 -24.31
C GLU A 209 8.73 -3.99 -23.97
N THR A 210 8.50 -5.14 -23.34
CA THR A 210 9.55 -6.12 -23.03
C THR A 210 9.28 -7.44 -23.74
N THR A 211 10.36 -8.06 -24.24
CA THR A 211 10.35 -9.45 -24.72
C THR A 211 10.66 -10.46 -23.63
N ASP A 212 11.19 -10.01 -22.48
CA ASP A 212 11.49 -10.84 -21.32
C ASP A 212 10.51 -10.50 -20.18
N PRO A 213 9.62 -11.43 -19.76
CA PRO A 213 8.69 -11.18 -18.67
C PRO A 213 9.36 -11.17 -17.29
N ARG A 214 10.63 -11.60 -17.20
CA ARG A 214 11.45 -11.62 -15.99
C ARG A 214 12.52 -10.53 -15.97
N GLU A 215 12.46 -9.58 -16.90
CA GLU A 215 13.35 -8.44 -16.94
C GLU A 215 13.30 -7.70 -15.59
N LYS A 216 14.44 -7.15 -15.16
CA LYS A 216 14.58 -6.45 -13.87
C LYS A 216 13.49 -5.41 -13.62
N ILE A 217 13.09 -4.67 -14.66
CA ILE A 217 12.03 -3.65 -14.65
C ILE A 217 10.64 -4.23 -14.37
N MET A 218 10.43 -5.53 -14.58
CA MET A 218 9.20 -6.26 -14.24
C MET A 218 9.20 -6.75 -12.79
N ASN A 219 10.33 -6.75 -12.09
CA ASN A 219 10.43 -7.23 -10.71
C ASN A 219 10.50 -6.08 -9.69
N GLU A 220 11.30 -5.05 -9.98
CA GLU A 220 11.67 -4.00 -9.03
C GLU A 220 10.76 -2.76 -9.07
N GLU A 221 10.41 -2.23 -7.90
CA GLU A 221 9.59 -1.02 -7.76
C GLU A 221 10.40 0.22 -8.20
N ILE A 222 9.81 1.00 -9.11
CA ILE A 222 10.42 2.22 -9.68
C ILE A 222 9.94 3.47 -8.93
N PHE A 223 8.64 3.49 -8.61
CA PHE A 223 7.96 4.64 -7.99
C PHE A 223 8.07 5.90 -8.87
N GLY A 224 7.63 5.77 -10.12
CA GLY A 224 7.71 6.78 -11.18
C GLY A 224 6.79 6.42 -12.36
N PRO A 225 6.62 7.31 -13.35
CA PRO A 225 5.62 7.16 -14.41
C PRO A 225 6.12 6.25 -15.54
N ILE A 226 6.52 5.02 -15.19
CA ILE A 226 7.03 4.01 -16.14
C ILE A 226 6.12 2.78 -16.10
N LEU A 227 5.51 2.49 -17.26
CA LEU A 227 4.75 1.28 -17.54
C LEU A 227 5.60 0.34 -18.39
N THR A 228 5.74 -0.93 -17.98
CA THR A 228 6.29 -1.99 -18.83
C THR A 228 5.19 -2.96 -19.27
N VAL A 229 5.21 -3.38 -20.54
CA VAL A 229 4.23 -4.28 -21.15
C VAL A 229 4.91 -5.54 -21.64
N TYR A 230 4.40 -6.70 -21.23
CA TYR A 230 4.74 -7.99 -21.80
C TYR A 230 3.55 -8.52 -22.60
N VAL A 231 3.79 -8.81 -23.88
CA VAL A 231 2.81 -9.38 -24.80
C VAL A 231 2.96 -10.89 -24.79
N TYR A 232 1.86 -11.63 -24.61
CA TYR A 232 1.87 -13.08 -24.52
C TYR A 232 0.95 -13.72 -25.58
N PRO A 233 1.23 -14.96 -26.03
CA PRO A 233 0.32 -15.67 -26.93
C PRO A 233 -1.02 -15.95 -26.25
N GLU A 234 -2.16 -15.55 -26.82
CA GLU A 234 -3.49 -15.63 -26.16
C GLU A 234 -3.76 -16.98 -25.45
N ASN A 235 -3.40 -18.09 -26.08
CA ASN A 235 -3.64 -19.44 -25.57
C ASN A 235 -2.79 -19.81 -24.33
N ASP A 236 -1.75 -19.03 -24.01
CA ASP A 236 -0.86 -19.26 -22.88
C ASP A 236 -1.29 -18.53 -21.60
N TYR A 237 -2.48 -17.93 -21.56
CA TYR A 237 -2.90 -17.08 -20.44
C TYR A 237 -2.78 -17.77 -19.07
N LYS A 238 -3.03 -19.08 -18.98
CA LYS A 238 -2.87 -19.85 -17.72
C LYS A 238 -1.42 -19.85 -17.22
N GLN A 239 -0.46 -20.02 -18.14
CA GLN A 239 0.96 -19.94 -17.84
C GLN A 239 1.34 -18.51 -17.40
N VAL A 240 0.70 -17.51 -18.00
CA VAL A 240 0.90 -16.10 -17.63
C VAL A 240 0.38 -15.79 -16.23
N LEU A 241 -0.73 -16.39 -15.78
CA LEU A 241 -1.17 -16.27 -14.38
C LEU A 241 -0.10 -16.78 -13.41
N HIS A 242 0.52 -17.94 -13.70
CA HIS A 242 1.63 -18.45 -12.91
C HIS A 242 2.87 -17.56 -12.97
N LEU A 243 3.17 -17.01 -14.15
CA LEU A 243 4.27 -16.06 -14.33
C LEU A 243 4.06 -14.80 -13.48
N ILE A 244 2.88 -14.20 -13.49
CA ILE A 244 2.55 -13.01 -12.70
C ILE A 244 2.80 -13.26 -11.21
N ASP A 245 2.33 -14.42 -10.71
CA ASP A 245 2.45 -14.83 -9.31
C ASP A 245 3.91 -14.98 -8.86
N ASN A 246 4.82 -15.35 -9.78
CA ASN A 246 6.22 -15.67 -9.47
C ASN A 246 7.25 -14.60 -9.91
N THR A 247 6.83 -13.58 -10.65
CA THR A 247 7.77 -12.59 -11.23
C THR A 247 8.35 -11.65 -10.18
N SER A 248 7.56 -11.22 -9.20
CA SER A 248 7.93 -10.16 -8.26
C SER A 248 7.75 -10.60 -6.80
N PRO A 249 8.61 -10.17 -5.86
CA PRO A 249 8.47 -10.50 -4.45
C PRO A 249 7.30 -9.76 -3.78
N TYR A 250 6.68 -8.79 -4.45
CA TYR A 250 5.60 -7.98 -3.92
C TYR A 250 4.22 -8.62 -4.17
N ALA A 251 3.23 -8.26 -3.35
CA ALA A 251 1.83 -8.66 -3.54
C ALA A 251 0.85 -7.62 -2.97
N LEU A 252 0.95 -6.38 -3.44
CA LEU A 252 0.11 -5.28 -2.96
C LEU A 252 -1.21 -5.21 -3.72
N THR A 253 -1.19 -4.78 -4.98
CA THR A 253 -2.40 -4.68 -5.81
C THR A 253 -2.24 -5.37 -7.16
N GLY A 254 -3.36 -5.79 -7.72
CA GLY A 254 -3.42 -6.39 -9.05
C GLY A 254 -4.81 -6.33 -9.64
N ALA A 255 -4.91 -6.21 -10.96
CA ALA A 255 -6.19 -6.19 -11.67
C ALA A 255 -6.27 -7.26 -12.75
N VAL A 256 -7.46 -7.78 -12.98
CA VAL A 256 -7.81 -8.64 -14.11
C VAL A 256 -8.90 -7.98 -14.94
N PHE A 257 -8.62 -7.82 -16.23
CA PHE A 257 -9.59 -7.35 -17.22
C PHE A 257 -10.06 -8.54 -18.05
N SER A 258 -11.34 -8.88 -17.96
CA SER A 258 -11.98 -10.00 -18.66
C SER A 258 -13.50 -9.84 -18.60
N GLN A 259 -14.21 -10.19 -19.66
CA GLN A 259 -15.67 -10.37 -19.65
C GLN A 259 -16.06 -11.86 -19.50
N ASP A 260 -15.08 -12.76 -19.48
CA ASP A 260 -15.29 -14.19 -19.27
C ASP A 260 -15.24 -14.52 -17.77
N GLN A 261 -16.37 -14.97 -17.24
CA GLN A 261 -16.53 -15.31 -15.82
C GLN A 261 -15.65 -16.48 -15.38
N ALA A 262 -15.47 -17.50 -16.23
CA ALA A 262 -14.63 -18.65 -15.90
C ALA A 262 -13.16 -18.23 -15.76
N VAL A 263 -12.70 -17.31 -16.62
CA VAL A 263 -11.36 -16.74 -16.55
C VAL A 263 -11.19 -15.86 -15.32
N ILE A 264 -12.19 -15.06 -14.95
CA ILE A 264 -12.14 -14.23 -13.72
C ILE A 264 -11.98 -15.13 -12.49
N GLU A 265 -12.75 -16.21 -12.41
CA GLU A 265 -12.67 -17.16 -11.28
C GLU A 265 -11.35 -17.93 -11.26
N GLU A 266 -10.85 -18.36 -12.41
CA GLU A 266 -9.57 -19.04 -12.53
C GLU A 266 -8.41 -18.11 -12.12
N ALA A 267 -8.39 -16.88 -12.64
CA ALA A 267 -7.39 -15.88 -12.29
C ALA A 267 -7.48 -15.50 -10.80
N GLY A 268 -8.68 -15.36 -10.24
CA GLY A 268 -8.87 -15.08 -8.81
C GLY A 268 -8.33 -16.19 -7.90
N LYS A 269 -8.37 -17.45 -8.35
CA LYS A 269 -7.75 -18.59 -7.64
C LYS A 269 -6.23 -18.57 -7.80
N ALA A 270 -5.73 -18.42 -9.03
CA ALA A 270 -4.31 -18.46 -9.33
C ALA A 270 -3.52 -17.29 -8.71
N LEU A 271 -4.13 -16.10 -8.66
CA LEU A 271 -3.51 -14.86 -8.20
C LEU A 271 -3.90 -14.48 -6.76
N ARG A 272 -4.54 -15.40 -6.02
CA ARG A 272 -5.08 -15.16 -4.67
C ARG A 272 -4.06 -14.52 -3.72
N ASN A 273 -2.80 -14.91 -3.82
CA ASN A 273 -1.70 -14.42 -2.96
C ASN A 273 -0.77 -13.44 -3.68
N ALA A 274 -1.04 -13.10 -4.95
CA ALA A 274 -0.27 -12.16 -5.75
C ALA A 274 -0.71 -10.70 -5.54
N ALA A 275 -1.88 -10.48 -4.93
CA ALA A 275 -2.39 -9.15 -4.60
C ALA A 275 -3.25 -9.20 -3.33
N GLY A 276 -2.95 -8.35 -2.35
CA GLY A 276 -3.82 -8.14 -1.19
C GLY A 276 -5.05 -7.30 -1.50
N ASN A 277 -4.98 -6.45 -2.54
CA ASN A 277 -6.11 -5.75 -3.12
C ASN A 277 -6.25 -6.15 -4.60
N TYR A 278 -7.25 -6.97 -4.89
CA TYR A 278 -7.49 -7.53 -6.22
C TYR A 278 -8.71 -6.87 -6.87
N TYR A 279 -8.56 -6.46 -8.12
CA TYR A 279 -9.56 -5.72 -8.87
C TYR A 279 -10.00 -6.51 -10.11
N VAL A 280 -11.27 -6.40 -10.47
CA VAL A 280 -11.83 -7.00 -11.69
C VAL A 280 -12.44 -5.88 -12.53
N ASN A 281 -11.97 -5.75 -13.77
CA ASN A 281 -12.41 -4.72 -14.73
C ASN A 281 -12.31 -3.27 -14.19
N ASP A 282 -11.34 -3.01 -13.32
CA ASP A 282 -11.04 -1.69 -12.79
C ASP A 282 -9.52 -1.55 -12.59
N LYS A 283 -9.04 -0.32 -12.47
CA LYS A 283 -7.63 -0.01 -12.20
C LYS A 283 -7.20 -0.49 -10.82
N SER A 284 -5.92 -0.84 -10.66
CA SER A 284 -5.35 -1.33 -9.39
C SER A 284 -5.17 -0.28 -8.28
N THR A 285 -5.66 0.95 -8.45
CA THR A 285 -5.42 2.10 -7.56
C THR A 285 -6.72 2.69 -7.01
N GLY A 286 -6.62 3.52 -5.98
CA GLY A 286 -7.74 4.32 -5.48
C GLY A 286 -8.68 3.55 -4.55
N SER A 287 -8.13 2.73 -3.67
CA SER A 287 -8.88 2.13 -2.57
C SER A 287 -9.56 3.21 -1.72
N ILE A 288 -10.81 2.96 -1.37
CA ILE A 288 -11.63 3.84 -0.55
C ILE A 288 -11.73 3.23 0.85
N VAL A 289 -11.54 4.06 1.88
CA VAL A 289 -11.67 3.67 3.29
C VAL A 289 -13.05 3.02 3.52
N ALA A 290 -13.07 1.94 4.30
CA ALA A 290 -14.24 1.12 4.60
C ALA A 290 -14.88 0.38 3.41
N GLN A 291 -14.41 0.57 2.17
CA GLN A 291 -14.88 -0.19 1.01
C GLN A 291 -13.83 -1.20 0.54
N GLN A 292 -12.58 -0.78 0.36
CA GLN A 292 -11.46 -1.66 -0.01
C GLN A 292 -10.30 -1.47 0.97
N PRO A 293 -10.37 -2.06 2.19
CA PRO A 293 -9.24 -2.04 3.13
C PRO A 293 -7.93 -2.39 2.44
N PHE A 294 -6.94 -1.50 2.59
CA PHE A 294 -5.75 -1.51 1.76
C PHE A 294 -4.60 -2.24 2.44
N GLY A 295 -3.86 -3.05 1.69
CA GLY A 295 -2.65 -3.71 2.18
C GLY A 295 -2.37 -5.02 1.46
N GLY A 296 -1.12 -5.49 1.55
CA GLY A 296 -0.66 -6.71 0.90
C GLY A 296 0.43 -7.42 1.67
N ALA A 297 0.61 -8.71 1.37
CA ALA A 297 1.59 -9.58 2.02
C ALA A 297 2.89 -9.68 1.21
N ARG A 298 3.65 -10.77 1.40
CA ARG A 298 4.99 -10.97 0.82
C ARG A 298 5.93 -9.81 1.20
N ALA A 299 6.68 -9.25 0.24
CA ALA A 299 7.50 -8.08 0.49
C ALA A 299 6.70 -6.79 0.70
N SER A 300 5.39 -6.77 0.42
CA SER A 300 4.57 -5.55 0.50
C SER A 300 4.16 -5.15 1.92
N GLY A 301 4.38 -5.99 2.94
CA GLY A 301 4.15 -5.59 4.32
C GLY A 301 3.51 -6.64 5.21
N THR A 302 3.00 -6.17 6.35
CA THR A 302 2.32 -6.97 7.38
C THR A 302 0.82 -7.16 7.12
N ASN A 303 0.26 -6.45 6.13
CA ASN A 303 -1.13 -6.56 5.69
C ASN A 303 -2.16 -6.37 6.82
N ASP A 304 -1.96 -5.36 7.67
CA ASP A 304 -2.86 -5.06 8.78
C ASP A 304 -4.19 -4.40 8.35
N LYS A 305 -4.33 -4.11 7.05
CA LYS A 305 -5.52 -3.58 6.39
C LYS A 305 -6.04 -2.23 6.94
N PRO A 306 -5.22 -1.16 6.96
CA PRO A 306 -5.72 0.20 7.21
C PRO A 306 -6.94 0.53 6.33
N GLY A 307 -7.90 1.22 6.93
CA GLY A 307 -9.21 1.48 6.33
C GLY A 307 -10.25 0.37 6.53
N GLY A 308 -9.86 -0.79 7.08
CA GLY A 308 -10.78 -1.83 7.53
C GLY A 308 -11.03 -1.81 9.05
N PRO A 309 -12.03 -2.59 9.53
CA PRO A 309 -12.42 -2.59 10.95
C PRO A 309 -11.36 -3.22 11.87
N HIS A 310 -10.47 -4.06 11.34
CA HIS A 310 -9.50 -4.82 12.14
C HIS A 310 -8.21 -4.05 12.43
N TYR A 311 -7.89 -3.00 11.66
CA TYR A 311 -6.60 -2.31 11.76
C TYR A 311 -6.34 -1.75 13.16
N VAL A 312 -7.38 -1.21 13.81
CA VAL A 312 -7.27 -0.64 15.17
C VAL A 312 -6.92 -1.69 16.23
N LEU A 313 -7.19 -2.98 15.97
CA LEU A 313 -6.86 -4.07 16.90
C LEU A 313 -5.34 -4.20 17.11
N ARG A 314 -4.53 -3.77 16.13
CA ARG A 314 -3.07 -3.69 16.26
C ARG A 314 -2.62 -2.74 17.35
N TRP A 315 -3.44 -1.78 17.73
CA TRP A 315 -3.08 -0.69 18.65
C TRP A 315 -3.81 -0.75 19.99
N THR A 316 -4.44 -1.90 20.32
CA THR A 316 -5.06 -2.18 21.62
C THR A 316 -4.52 -3.46 22.23
N SER A 317 -4.35 -3.50 23.55
CA SER A 317 -4.12 -4.74 24.30
C SER A 317 -5.31 -5.00 25.21
N PRO A 318 -6.25 -5.87 24.81
CA PRO A 318 -7.49 -6.07 25.56
C PRO A 318 -7.24 -6.63 26.96
N GLN A 319 -8.03 -6.16 27.94
CA GLN A 319 -8.13 -6.74 29.28
C GLN A 319 -9.53 -7.34 29.44
N VAL A 320 -9.61 -8.59 29.90
CA VAL A 320 -10.88 -9.22 30.29
C VAL A 320 -10.98 -9.17 31.80
N LEU A 321 -12.04 -8.54 32.30
CA LEU A 321 -12.33 -8.49 33.72
C LEU A 321 -13.48 -9.45 34.02
N MET A 322 -13.19 -10.49 34.80
CA MET A 322 -14.19 -11.35 35.41
C MET A 322 -14.37 -10.90 36.86
N SER A 323 -15.60 -10.63 37.25
CA SER A 323 -15.99 -10.41 38.64
C SER A 323 -17.07 -11.41 39.00
N GLU A 324 -16.79 -12.31 39.93
CA GLU A 324 -17.79 -13.21 40.50
C GLU A 324 -18.48 -12.51 41.68
N CYS A 325 -19.82 -12.41 41.63
CA CYS A 325 -20.61 -11.93 42.76
C CYS A 325 -21.13 -13.13 43.57
N GLY A 326 -20.25 -13.70 44.38
CA GLY A 326 -20.56 -14.75 45.37
C GLY A 326 -20.43 -16.17 44.86
N TYR A 327 -19.92 -17.06 45.71
CA TYR A 327 -20.08 -18.50 45.55
C TYR A 327 -21.50 -18.87 45.98
N LEU A 328 -22.27 -19.56 45.14
CA LEU A 328 -23.37 -20.37 45.65
C LEU A 328 -22.70 -21.48 46.49
N LEU A 329 -22.85 -21.42 47.81
CA LEU A 329 -22.48 -22.53 48.66
C LEU A 329 -23.29 -23.74 48.19
N LEU A 330 -22.66 -24.91 48.07
CA LEU A 330 -23.30 -26.16 47.63
C LEU A 330 -24.57 -26.51 48.44
N GLU A 331 -24.73 -25.96 49.65
CA GLU A 331 -25.92 -26.09 50.48
C GLU A 331 -27.18 -25.44 49.86
N ASP A 332 -27.04 -24.38 49.07
CA ASP A 332 -28.15 -23.66 48.41
C ASP A 332 -28.74 -24.43 47.21
N ILE A 333 -28.04 -25.43 46.68
CA ILE A 333 -28.55 -26.29 45.60
C ILE A 333 -29.59 -27.28 46.14
N SER A 334 -29.52 -27.66 47.43
CA SER A 334 -30.49 -28.58 48.04
C SER A 334 -31.87 -27.94 48.30
N ILE A 335 -31.94 -26.61 48.39
CA ILE A 335 -33.18 -25.86 48.66
C ILE A 335 -33.80 -25.31 47.36
N ALA A 336 -33.06 -25.30 46.24
CA ALA A 336 -33.48 -24.69 44.98
C ALA A 336 -34.52 -25.48 44.15
N ASN A 337 -35.29 -26.39 44.77
CA ASN A 337 -36.49 -26.92 44.12
C ASN A 337 -37.72 -25.98 44.23
N ARG A 338 -37.65 -24.90 45.03
CA ARG A 338 -38.69 -23.86 45.03
C ARG A 338 -38.07 -22.49 45.30
N THR A 339 -38.32 -21.55 44.39
CA THR A 339 -38.21 -20.08 44.51
C THR A 339 -36.94 -19.44 43.92
N ARG A 340 -37.18 -18.60 42.89
CA ARG A 340 -36.19 -17.78 42.18
C ARG A 340 -35.43 -16.84 43.13
N LEU A 341 -34.11 -17.00 43.24
CA LEU A 341 -33.23 -15.99 43.83
C LEU A 341 -32.80 -14.98 42.75
N ARG A 342 -33.29 -13.74 42.85
CA ARG A 342 -32.72 -12.58 42.15
C ARG A 342 -31.64 -11.98 43.05
N ALA A 343 -30.37 -12.18 42.73
CA ALA A 343 -29.30 -11.37 43.31
C ALA A 343 -29.40 -9.94 42.72
N ARG A 344 -29.70 -8.94 43.56
CA ARG A 344 -29.58 -7.51 43.19
C ARG A 344 -28.14 -7.07 43.44
N CYS A 345 -27.45 -6.67 42.37
CA CYS A 345 -26.13 -6.08 42.45
C CYS A 345 -26.27 -4.57 42.71
N SER A 346 -25.80 -4.08 43.86
CA SER A 346 -25.61 -2.63 44.08
C SER A 346 -24.11 -2.34 44.14
N VAL A 347 -23.56 -1.82 43.05
CA VAL A 347 -22.21 -1.26 43.03
C VAL A 347 -22.25 0.04 43.83
N LYS A 348 -21.75 0.02 45.08
CA LYS A 348 -21.49 1.25 45.84
C LYS A 348 -20.33 1.97 45.17
N ARG A 349 -20.58 3.14 44.55
CA ARG A 349 -19.53 4.10 44.21
C ARG A 349 -18.93 4.62 45.52
N SER A 350 -17.63 4.48 45.71
CA SER A 350 -16.89 5.19 46.75
C SER A 350 -16.82 6.67 46.39
N THR A 351 -17.67 7.48 47.01
CA THR A 351 -17.45 8.92 47.13
C THR A 351 -16.82 9.13 48.50
N ASP A 352 -15.50 9.14 48.58
CA ASP A 352 -14.78 9.66 49.74
C ASP A 352 -13.44 10.24 49.24
N GLU A 353 -13.46 11.55 48.96
CA GLU A 353 -12.31 12.45 49.13
C GLU A 353 -12.40 13.03 50.55
N PRO A 354 -11.25 13.26 51.19
CA PRO A 354 -10.97 14.58 51.75
C PRO A 354 -9.87 15.32 50.98
#